data_AF-A0A7I9W9W5-F1
#
_entry.id   AF-A0A7I9W9W5-F1
#
_cell.length_a   1.000
_cell.length_b   1.000
_cell.length_c   1.000
_cell.angle_alpha   90.00
_cell.angle_beta   90.00
_cell.angle_gamma   90.00
#
_symmetry.space_group_name_H-M   'P 1'
#
loop_
_entity.id
_entity.type
_entity.pdbx_description
1 polymer ?
#
loop_
_entity_poly.entity_id
_entity_poly.type
_entity_poly.pdbx_seq_one_letter_code
_entity_poly.pdbx_strand_id
1 'polypeptide(L)'
;MYRAVLDTCALVPSLQRDFLLQLATEEAYAPVWGSGILFELDYVLARLHDKRGVADGASRRQHLFDQLRDAFPGSEVHWLCQLELAPAGRFEVAPPGEGWSCRAY
;
A
#
# COMPACT_ATOMS: atom_id res chain seq x y z
N MET A 1 -0.69 -8.74 -20.12
CA MET A 1 0.25 -8.05 -19.22
C MET A 1 0.13 -8.66 -17.83
N TYR A 2 1.23 -8.99 -17.16
CA TYR A 2 1.17 -9.58 -15.82
C TYR A 2 0.87 -8.51 -14.77
N ARG A 3 0.04 -8.83 -13.78
CA ARG A 3 -0.19 -7.97 -12.61
C ARG A 3 0.76 -8.43 -11.51
N ALA A 4 1.51 -7.50 -10.92
CA ALA A 4 2.43 -7.79 -9.84
C ALA A 4 2.03 -7.03 -8.58
N VAL A 5 1.85 -7.75 -7.48
CA VAL A 5 1.60 -7.13 -6.18
C VAL A 5 2.91 -6.57 -5.65
N LEU A 6 2.96 -5.27 -5.40
CA LEU A 6 4.11 -4.63 -4.75
C LEU A 6 3.83 -4.51 -3.26
N ASP A 7 4.61 -5.24 -2.46
CA ASP A 7 4.53 -5.22 -1.01
C ASP A 7 5.31 -4.05 -0.38
N THR A 8 5.01 -3.72 0.87
CA THR A 8 5.62 -2.59 1.60
C THR A 8 7.15 -2.67 1.57
N CYS A 9 7.72 -3.86 1.75
CA CYS A 9 9.16 -4.07 1.75
C CYS A 9 9.85 -3.69 0.42
N ALA A 10 9.14 -3.77 -0.71
CA ALA A 10 9.62 -3.37 -2.02
C ALA A 10 9.44 -1.86 -2.29
N LEU A 11 8.48 -1.22 -1.60
CA LEU A 11 8.13 0.19 -1.78
C LEU A 11 8.87 1.15 -0.81
N VAL A 12 9.35 0.64 0.32
CA VAL A 12 10.06 1.44 1.35
C VAL A 12 11.43 1.95 0.85
N PRO A 13 12.32 1.13 0.26
CA PRO A 13 13.60 1.62 -0.25
C PRO A 13 13.37 2.46 -1.51
N SER A 14 13.71 3.75 -1.45
CA SER A 14 13.38 4.70 -2.53
C SER A 14 13.91 4.26 -3.89
N LEU A 15 15.18 3.84 -3.98
CA LEU A 15 15.79 3.44 -5.25
C LEU A 15 15.12 2.19 -5.85
N GLN A 16 14.77 1.20 -5.01
CA GLN A 16 14.10 -0.01 -5.46
C GLN A 16 12.69 0.30 -5.95
N ARG A 17 11.93 1.07 -5.17
CA ARG A 17 10.59 1.53 -5.56
C ARG A 17 10.62 2.24 -6.90
N ASP A 18 11.51 3.23 -7.05
CA ASP A 18 11.55 4.06 -8.24
C ASP A 18 11.94 3.22 -9.48
N PHE A 19 12.87 2.26 -9.34
CA PHE A 19 13.22 1.33 -10.40
C PHE A 19 12.04 0.42 -10.80
N LEU A 20 11.35 -0.17 -9.82
CA LEU A 20 10.18 -1.02 -10.06
C LEU A 20 9.05 -0.23 -10.75
N LEU A 21 8.77 0.99 -10.28
CA LEU A 21 7.73 1.83 -10.87
C LEU A 21 8.10 2.30 -12.28
N GLN A 22 9.38 2.57 -12.58
CA GLN A 22 9.82 2.86 -13.95
C GLN A 22 9.56 1.68 -14.89
N LEU A 23 9.87 0.46 -14.48
CA LEU A 23 9.56 -0.73 -15.28
C LEU A 23 8.05 -0.88 -15.51
N ALA A 24 7.23 -0.56 -14.51
CA ALA A 24 5.78 -0.54 -14.64
C ALA A 24 5.30 0.54 -15.63
N THR A 25 5.92 1.72 -15.64
CA THR A 25 5.65 2.79 -16.62
C THR A 25 6.00 2.36 -18.05
N GLU A 26 7.07 1.59 -18.24
CA GLU A 26 7.47 0.99 -19.53
C GLU A 26 6.65 -0.26 -19.91
N GLU A 27 5.47 -0.43 -19.31
CA GLU A 27 4.54 -1.52 -19.58
C GLU A 27 5.11 -2.95 -19.38
N ALA A 28 6.19 -3.11 -18.60
CA ALA A 28 6.76 -4.43 -18.31
C ALA A 28 5.80 -5.28 -17.43
N TYR A 29 5.04 -4.64 -16.55
CA TYR A 29 3.97 -5.23 -15.75
C TYR A 29 3.00 -4.16 -15.24
N ALA A 30 1.81 -4.58 -14.81
CA ALA A 30 0.85 -3.70 -14.13
C ALA A 30 1.04 -3.82 -12.61
N PRO A 31 1.47 -2.76 -11.92
CA PRO A 31 1.63 -2.80 -10.47
C PRO A 31 0.25 -2.82 -9.81
N VAL A 32 0.13 -3.55 -8.71
CA VAL A 32 -1.05 -3.49 -7.84
C VAL A 32 -0.61 -3.47 -6.39
N TRP A 33 -1.38 -2.80 -5.55
CA TRP A 33 -1.15 -2.75 -4.11
C TRP A 33 -2.46 -2.67 -3.38
N GLY A 34 -2.45 -3.14 -2.14
CA GLY A 34 -3.62 -3.05 -1.30
C GLY A 34 -3.63 -1.80 -0.42
N SER A 35 -4.82 -1.39 0.05
CA SER A 35 -4.96 -0.30 1.02
C SER A 35 -4.14 -0.54 2.31
N GLY A 36 -4.14 -1.75 2.84
CA GLY A 36 -3.27 -2.19 3.93
C GLY A 36 -1.76 -2.09 3.64
N ILE A 37 -1.32 -2.32 2.40
CA ILE A 37 0.08 -2.11 1.98
C ILE A 37 0.41 -0.61 1.99
N LEU A 38 -0.48 0.23 1.45
CA LEU A 38 -0.30 1.69 1.48
C LEU A 38 -0.29 2.25 2.90
N PHE A 39 -1.14 1.72 3.78
CA PHE A 39 -1.16 2.06 5.20
C PHE A 39 0.15 1.70 5.90
N GLU A 40 0.63 0.46 5.70
CA GLU A 40 1.91 0.03 6.28
C GLU A 40 3.08 0.84 5.73
N LEU A 41 3.07 1.17 4.43
CA LEU A 41 4.06 2.03 3.80
C LEU A 41 4.09 3.42 4.46
N ASP A 42 2.95 4.07 4.69
CA ASP A 42 2.90 5.37 5.36
C ASP A 42 3.47 5.28 6.79
N TYR A 43 3.05 4.26 7.53
CA TYR A 43 3.51 4.01 8.89
C TYR A 43 5.03 3.80 8.99
N VAL A 44 5.59 2.98 8.09
CA VAL A 44 7.04 2.70 8.08
C VAL A 44 7.81 3.94 7.65
N LEU A 45 7.36 4.66 6.62
CA LEU A 45 8.00 5.89 6.18
C LEU A 45 7.95 6.99 7.24
N ALA A 46 6.84 7.11 7.98
CA ALA A 46 6.73 8.05 9.10
C ALA A 46 7.81 7.78 10.14
N ARG A 47 7.92 6.52 10.59
CA ARG A 47 8.96 6.11 11.55
C ARG A 47 10.37 6.32 11.03
N LEU A 48 10.62 6.10 9.74
CA LEU A 48 11.93 6.35 9.13
C LEU A 48 12.26 7.84 9.06
N HIS A 49 11.28 8.68 8.74
CA HIS A 49 11.45 10.14 8.72
C HIS A 49 11.73 10.68 10.12
N ASP A 50 10.99 10.21 11.14
CA ASP A 50 11.22 10.58 12.54
C ASP A 50 12.62 10.18 13.00
N LYS A 51 13.03 8.93 12.72
CA LYS A 51 14.39 8.44 13.04
C LYS A 51 15.50 9.23 12.36
N ARG A 52 15.23 9.80 11.19
CA ARG A 52 16.19 10.58 10.39
C ARG A 52 16.11 12.10 10.65
N GLY A 53 15.18 12.55 11.50
CA GLY A 53 14.97 13.98 11.77
C GLY A 53 14.47 14.78 10.57
N VAL A 54 13.69 14.16 9.67
CA VAL A 54 13.16 14.80 8.46
C VAL A 54 11.97 15.69 8.84
N ALA A 55 12.21 17.01 8.90
CA ALA A 55 11.22 17.99 9.37
C ALA A 55 9.94 18.07 8.52
N ASP A 56 10.03 17.81 7.21
CA ASP A 56 8.92 17.84 6.25
C ASP A 56 8.38 16.42 5.94
N GLY A 57 8.61 15.47 6.85
CA GLY A 57 8.37 14.05 6.62
C GLY A 57 6.92 13.71 6.22
N ALA A 58 5.92 14.40 6.78
CA ALA A 58 4.51 14.19 6.43
C ALA A 58 4.19 14.66 5.00
N SER A 59 4.64 15.86 4.63
CA SER A 59 4.45 16.43 3.30
C SER A 59 5.10 15.56 2.22
N ARG A 60 6.31 15.03 2.49
CA ARG A 60 6.99 14.10 1.56
C ARG A 60 6.21 12.81 1.33
N ARG A 61 5.63 12.23 2.39
CA ARG A 61 4.82 11.02 2.28
C ARG A 61 3.54 11.30 1.49
N GLN A 62 2.84 12.40 1.80
CA GLN A 62 1.66 12.80 1.05
C GLN A 62 1.97 12.93 -0.44
N HIS A 63 3.05 13.62 -0.79
CA HIS A 63 3.46 13.78 -2.18
C HIS A 63 3.77 12.45 -2.88
N LEU A 64 4.40 11.50 -2.19
CA LEU A 64 4.64 10.15 -2.72
C LEU A 64 3.31 9.43 -3.03
N PHE A 65 2.34 9.47 -2.12
CA PHE A 65 1.04 8.82 -2.33
C PHE A 65 0.24 9.49 -3.44
N ASP A 66 0.31 10.82 -3.57
CA ASP A 66 -0.28 11.54 -4.69
C ASP A 66 0.33 11.07 -6.03
N GLN A 67 1.66 11.00 -6.11
CA GLN A 67 2.36 10.50 -7.30
C GLN A 67 1.98 9.06 -7.66
N LEU A 68 1.89 8.16 -6.67
CA LEU A 68 1.49 6.76 -6.90
C LEU A 68 0.07 6.67 -7.49
N ARG A 69 -0.87 7.45 -6.94
CA ARG A 69 -2.27 7.49 -7.38
C ARG A 69 -2.40 8.09 -8.79
N ASP A 70 -1.68 9.17 -9.07
CA ASP A 70 -1.76 9.87 -10.34
C ASP A 70 -1.07 9.08 -11.46
N ALA A 71 0.07 8.46 -11.19
CA ALA A 71 0.83 7.69 -12.18
C ALA A 71 0.18 6.34 -12.51
N PHE A 72 -0.52 5.72 -11.56
CA PHE A 72 -1.03 4.36 -11.70
C PHE A 72 -2.51 4.24 -11.28
N PRO A 73 -3.43 4.88 -12.02
CA PRO A 73 -4.85 4.83 -11.71
C PRO A 73 -5.38 3.38 -11.76
N GLY A 74 -6.10 2.95 -10.72
CA GLY A 74 -6.67 1.60 -10.63
C GLY A 74 -5.70 0.50 -10.14
N SER A 75 -4.51 0.88 -9.68
CA SER A 75 -3.54 -0.05 -9.08
C SER A 75 -3.84 -0.35 -7.61
N GLU A 76 -4.53 0.56 -6.92
CA GLU A 76 -5.08 0.27 -5.60
C GLU A 76 -6.26 -0.70 -5.75
N VAL A 77 -6.12 -1.87 -5.16
CA VAL A 77 -7.17 -2.88 -5.11
C VAL A 77 -7.77 -2.91 -3.72
N HIS A 78 -9.09 -2.74 -3.63
CA HIS A 78 -9.82 -3.04 -2.40
C HIS A 78 -10.28 -4.49 -2.48
N TRP A 79 -9.78 -5.33 -1.58
CA TRP A 79 -10.37 -6.65 -1.37
C TRP A 79 -11.70 -6.40 -0.68
N LEU A 80 -12.76 -6.40 -1.48
CA LEU A 80 -14.03 -6.87 -0.94
C LEU A 80 -13.74 -8.29 -0.48
N CYS A 81 -13.67 -8.48 0.84
CA CYS A 81 -13.96 -9.78 1.41
C CYS A 81 -15.38 -10.09 0.92
N GLN A 82 -15.49 -10.82 -0.18
CA GLN A 82 -16.78 -11.14 -0.79
C GLN A 82 -17.46 -12.09 0.19
N LEU A 83 -18.22 -11.51 1.11
CA LEU A 83 -19.23 -12.19 1.89
C LEU A 83 -20.23 -12.77 0.90
N GLU A 84 -20.11 -14.06 0.60
CA GLU A 84 -21.32 -14.85 0.43
C GLU A 84 -22.08 -14.81 1.76
N LEU A 85 -23.05 -13.88 1.81
CA LEU A 85 -24.25 -13.90 2.66
C LEU A 85 -24.14 -14.73 3.96
N ALA A 86 -23.57 -14.14 5.01
CA ALA A 86 -23.93 -14.50 6.39
C ALA A 86 -24.82 -13.38 6.98
N PRO A 87 -25.97 -13.69 7.58
CA PRO A 87 -26.92 -12.68 8.02
C PRO A 87 -26.37 -11.93 9.23
N ALA A 88 -26.41 -10.60 9.12
CA ALA A 88 -26.41 -9.60 10.19
C ALA A 88 -25.53 -9.91 11.43
N GLY A 89 -24.27 -9.49 11.39
CA GLY A 89 -23.43 -9.37 12.59
C GLY A 89 -22.42 -8.25 12.39
N ARG A 90 -22.39 -7.30 13.33
CA ARG A 90 -21.50 -6.13 13.38
C ARG A 90 -20.08 -6.40 12.82
N PHE A 91 -19.64 -5.54 11.91
CA PHE A 91 -18.25 -5.45 11.50
C PHE A 91 -17.53 -4.40 12.34
N GLU A 92 -16.50 -4.81 13.06
CA GLU A 92 -15.57 -3.93 13.75
C GLU A 92 -14.22 -3.99 13.03
N VAL A 93 -13.69 -2.82 12.65
CA VAL A 93 -12.37 -2.71 12.04
C VAL A 93 -11.34 -3.00 13.13
N ALA A 94 -10.55 -4.07 12.96
CA ALA A 94 -9.50 -4.42 13.90
C ALA A 94 -8.43 -3.30 13.99
N PRO A 95 -7.96 -2.94 15.19
CA PRO A 95 -6.93 -1.93 15.37
C PRO A 95 -5.57 -2.39 14.79
N PRO A 96 -4.69 -1.45 14.39
CA PRO A 96 -3.45 -1.75 13.70
C PRO A 96 -2.43 -2.43 14.64
N GLY A 97 -1.91 -3.59 14.23
CA GLY A 97 -0.85 -4.31 14.96
C GLY A 97 -0.97 -5.83 14.92
N GLU A 98 -2.15 -6.35 14.58
CA GLU A 98 -2.35 -7.77 14.31
C GLU A 98 -2.38 -7.94 12.79
N GLY A 99 -1.42 -8.69 12.24
CA GLY A 99 -1.26 -8.86 10.80
C GLY A 99 -2.59 -9.21 10.12
N TRP A 100 -2.81 -8.63 8.94
CA TRP A 100 -4.01 -8.79 8.12
C TRP A 100 -4.28 -10.28 7.84
N SER A 101 -4.98 -10.94 8.76
CA SER A 101 -5.29 -12.35 8.68
C SER A 101 -6.72 -12.49 8.24
N CYS A 102 -6.94 -12.84 6.97
CA CYS A 102 -8.20 -13.44 6.52
C CYS A 102 -8.34 -14.80 7.22
N ARG A 103 -8.85 -14.82 8.45
CA ARG A 103 -9.33 -16.05 9.10
C ARG A 103 -10.85 -16.05 9.04
N ALA A 104 -11.39 -16.97 8.26
CA ALA A 104 -12.71 -17.51 8.53
C ALA A 104 -12.63 -18.23 9.89
N TYR A 105 -13.36 -17.72 10.88
CA TYR A 105 -13.75 -18.48 12.05
C TYR A 105 -15.21 -18.91 11.88
#